data_AF-A0A355H3P0-F1
#
_entry.id   AF-A0A355H3P0-F1
#
_cell.length_a   1.000
_cell.length_b   1.000
_cell.length_c   1.000
_cell.angle_alpha   90.00
_cell.angle_beta   90.00
_cell.angle_gamma   90.00
#
_symmetry.space_group_name_H-M   'P 1'
#
loop_
_entity.id
_entity.type
_entity.pdbx_description
1 polymer ?
#
loop_
_entity_poly.entity_id
_entity_poly.type
_entity_poly.pdbx_seq_one_letter_code
_entity_poly.pdbx_strand_id
1 'polypeptide(L)'
;SLKPRLGNPPPRIMETAAGMLNAVGLQNVGVDAFIEEKLSFLRNYNVAVIANIYGESYTEYAQVAGKLSAAPGVHALEVNVSCPNVKKGGLSFGADPKAAAEVTRRVKAETHLPVIVKLTPNVTDITVIARAVEEAGADAVSLINTLTGMS
;
A
#
# COMPACT_ATOMS: atom_id res chain seq x y z
N SER A 1 -3.63 -2.20 -6.97
CA SER A 1 -3.38 -1.18 -8.01
C SER A 1 -4.59 -1.00 -8.88
N LEU A 2 -4.57 0.04 -9.72
CA LEU A 2 -5.67 0.29 -10.64
C LEU A 2 -5.78 -0.81 -11.71
N LYS A 3 -4.64 -1.23 -12.27
CA LYS A 3 -4.57 -2.32 -13.26
C LYS A 3 -3.97 -3.62 -12.69
N PRO A 4 -4.27 -4.78 -13.29
CA PRO A 4 -3.61 -6.04 -12.96
C PRO A 4 -2.10 -5.98 -13.19
N ARG A 5 -1.36 -6.82 -12.45
CA ARG A 5 0.09 -6.99 -12.61
C ARG A 5 0.50 -8.43 -12.54
N LEU A 6 1.48 -8.77 -13.37
CA LEU A 6 2.11 -10.09 -13.42
C LEU A 6 3.15 -10.30 -12.31
N GLY A 7 3.72 -9.22 -11.76
CA GLY A 7 4.85 -9.28 -10.84
C GLY A 7 6.20 -9.45 -11.53
N ASN A 8 7.27 -9.66 -10.76
CA ASN A 8 8.64 -9.83 -11.27
C ASN A 8 8.85 -11.23 -11.90
N PRO A 9 9.87 -11.47 -12.73
CA PRO A 9 10.18 -12.85 -13.15
C PRO A 9 10.61 -13.75 -11.96
N PRO A 10 10.43 -15.08 -12.04
CA PRO A 10 11.01 -16.01 -11.06
C PRO A 10 12.54 -16.09 -11.19
N PRO A 11 13.27 -16.48 -10.11
CA PRO A 11 12.78 -16.85 -8.78
C PRO A 11 12.35 -15.62 -7.95
N ARG A 12 11.28 -15.77 -7.17
CA ARG A 12 10.68 -14.67 -6.38
C ARG A 12 10.82 -14.82 -4.87
N ILE A 13 11.19 -15.99 -4.38
CA ILE A 13 11.29 -16.31 -2.95
C ILE A 13 12.59 -17.08 -2.74
N MET A 14 13.31 -16.75 -1.67
CA MET A 14 14.52 -17.46 -1.24
C MET A 14 14.57 -17.51 0.28
N GLU A 15 14.95 -18.65 0.86
CA GLU A 15 15.13 -18.79 2.31
C GLU A 15 16.40 -18.05 2.77
N THR A 16 16.35 -17.51 3.99
CA THR A 16 17.52 -16.94 4.69
C THR A 16 17.60 -17.52 6.09
N ALA A 17 18.71 -17.27 6.80
CA ALA A 17 18.80 -17.62 8.22
C ALA A 17 17.65 -16.93 8.99
N ALA A 18 16.76 -17.74 9.56
CA ALA A 18 15.56 -17.30 10.29
C ALA A 18 14.62 -16.35 9.51
N GLY A 19 14.55 -16.46 8.18
CA GLY A 19 13.69 -15.59 7.39
C GLY A 19 13.60 -15.99 5.91
N MET A 20 13.14 -15.05 5.10
CA MET A 20 13.04 -15.20 3.65
C MET A 20 13.18 -13.86 2.94
N LEU A 21 13.73 -13.89 1.72
CA LEU A 21 13.64 -12.82 0.74
C LEU A 21 12.42 -13.04 -0.14
N ASN A 22 11.77 -11.94 -0.53
CA ASN A 22 10.76 -11.98 -1.57
C ASN A 22 10.91 -10.81 -2.55
N ALA A 23 10.62 -11.08 -3.81
CA ALA A 23 10.60 -10.11 -4.89
C ALA A 23 9.36 -10.34 -5.77
N VAL A 24 8.17 -10.44 -5.16
CA VAL A 24 6.92 -10.78 -5.88
C VAL A 24 6.58 -9.74 -6.95
N GLY A 25 6.91 -8.46 -6.71
CA GLY A 25 6.59 -7.37 -7.65
C GLY A 25 5.11 -6.98 -7.65
N LEU A 26 4.42 -7.19 -6.52
CA LEU A 26 3.02 -6.80 -6.33
C LEU A 26 2.08 -7.40 -7.39
N GLN A 27 2.28 -8.68 -7.75
CA GLN A 27 1.35 -9.41 -8.61
C GLN A 27 -0.06 -9.35 -8.01
N ASN A 28 -1.03 -8.86 -8.78
CA ASN A 28 -2.40 -8.72 -8.33
C ASN A 28 -3.38 -8.63 -9.52
N VAL A 29 -4.67 -8.81 -9.25
CA VAL A 29 -5.74 -8.86 -10.25
C VAL A 29 -6.27 -7.48 -10.66
N GLY A 30 -5.77 -6.38 -10.08
CA GLY A 30 -6.34 -5.05 -10.25
C GLY A 30 -7.56 -4.82 -9.36
N VAL A 31 -7.91 -3.55 -9.15
CA VAL A 31 -8.96 -3.16 -8.19
C VAL A 31 -10.36 -3.59 -8.63
N ASP A 32 -10.66 -3.55 -9.94
CA ASP A 32 -11.99 -3.88 -10.45
C ASP A 32 -12.31 -5.37 -10.25
N ALA A 33 -11.43 -6.27 -10.71
CA ALA A 33 -11.57 -7.71 -10.48
C ALA A 33 -11.50 -8.07 -8.99
N PHE A 34 -10.71 -7.35 -8.18
CA PHE A 34 -10.72 -7.54 -6.73
C PHE A 34 -12.10 -7.25 -6.12
N ILE A 35 -12.74 -6.14 -6.50
CA ILE A 35 -14.07 -5.76 -6.01
C ILE A 35 -15.13 -6.77 -6.48
N GLU A 36 -15.11 -7.13 -7.76
CA GLU A 36 -16.13 -7.99 -8.37
C GLU A 36 -16.04 -9.43 -7.88
N GLU A 37 -14.83 -9.99 -7.76
CA GLU A 37 -14.64 -11.41 -7.45
C GLU A 37 -14.26 -11.64 -6.00
N LYS A 38 -13.16 -11.02 -5.54
CA LYS A 38 -12.51 -11.38 -4.27
C LYS A 38 -13.28 -10.79 -3.09
N LEU A 39 -13.67 -9.53 -3.18
CA LEU A 39 -14.46 -8.86 -2.17
C LEU A 39 -15.87 -9.45 -2.08
N SER A 40 -16.50 -9.77 -3.21
CA SER A 40 -17.78 -10.50 -3.24
C SER A 40 -17.71 -11.84 -2.52
N PHE A 41 -16.62 -12.61 -2.69
CA PHE A 41 -16.41 -13.83 -1.92
C PHE A 41 -16.24 -13.55 -0.41
N LEU A 42 -15.42 -12.56 -0.05
CA LEU A 42 -15.14 -12.21 1.36
C LEU A 42 -16.40 -11.73 2.12
N ARG A 43 -17.36 -11.10 1.44
CA ARG A 43 -18.63 -10.65 2.04
C ARG A 43 -19.50 -11.80 2.58
N ASN A 44 -19.23 -13.06 2.20
CA ASN A 44 -19.93 -14.21 2.76
C ASN A 44 -19.47 -14.57 4.18
N TYR A 45 -18.46 -13.89 4.71
CA TYR A 45 -17.91 -14.11 6.04
C TYR A 45 -18.12 -12.88 6.92
N ASN A 46 -18.44 -13.09 8.20
CA ASN A 46 -18.56 -12.02 9.18
C ASN A 46 -17.18 -11.58 9.70
N VAL A 47 -16.39 -10.96 8.82
CA VAL A 47 -15.03 -10.51 9.11
C VAL A 47 -14.79 -9.10 8.56
N ALA A 48 -13.98 -8.32 9.27
CA ALA A 48 -13.51 -7.04 8.77
C ALA A 48 -12.47 -7.24 7.66
N VAL A 49 -12.55 -6.43 6.60
CA VAL A 49 -11.63 -6.47 5.47
C VAL A 49 -10.85 -5.16 5.41
N ILE A 50 -9.53 -5.25 5.56
CA ILE A 50 -8.60 -4.14 5.35
C ILE A 50 -7.98 -4.33 3.96
N ALA A 51 -8.31 -3.45 3.02
CA ALA A 51 -7.82 -3.54 1.66
C ALA A 51 -6.44 -2.87 1.55
N ASN A 52 -5.39 -3.66 1.32
CA ASN A 52 -4.07 -3.11 1.02
C ASN A 52 -4.05 -2.52 -0.39
N ILE A 53 -3.65 -1.25 -0.49
CA ILE A 53 -3.53 -0.52 -1.76
C ILE A 53 -2.10 -0.10 -2.00
N TYR A 54 -1.74 -0.06 -3.27
CA TYR A 54 -0.53 0.59 -3.74
C TYR A 54 -0.80 1.22 -5.13
N GLY A 55 0.00 2.21 -5.49
CA GLY A 55 0.02 2.85 -6.80
C GLY A 55 1.42 3.34 -7.19
N GLU A 56 1.61 3.61 -8.48
CA GLU A 56 2.85 4.16 -9.04
C GLU A 56 2.83 5.69 -9.15
N SER A 57 1.69 6.31 -8.86
CA SER A 57 1.52 7.76 -8.85
C SER A 57 0.47 8.19 -7.82
N TYR A 58 0.54 9.44 -7.37
CA TYR A 58 -0.46 10.02 -6.46
C TYR A 58 -1.90 9.86 -6.98
N THR A 59 -2.09 10.05 -8.29
CA THR A 59 -3.39 9.87 -8.96
C THR A 59 -3.86 8.42 -8.88
N GLU A 60 -2.97 7.44 -9.05
CA GLU A 60 -3.35 6.03 -8.97
C GLU A 60 -3.76 5.65 -7.54
N TYR A 61 -3.03 6.12 -6.52
CA TYR A 61 -3.44 5.91 -5.12
C TYR A 61 -4.85 6.44 -4.85
N ALA A 62 -5.12 7.67 -5.27
CA ALA A 62 -6.43 8.32 -5.14
C ALA A 62 -7.53 7.51 -5.84
N GLN A 63 -7.31 7.12 -7.10
CA GLN A 63 -8.30 6.36 -7.88
C GLN A 63 -8.61 4.98 -7.29
N VAL A 64 -7.60 4.26 -6.81
CA VAL A 64 -7.81 2.95 -6.16
C VAL A 64 -8.57 3.11 -4.84
N ALA A 65 -8.23 4.14 -4.04
CA ALA A 65 -8.93 4.43 -2.80
C ALA A 65 -10.40 4.77 -3.04
N GLY A 66 -10.71 5.64 -4.00
CA GLY A 66 -12.08 6.01 -4.34
C GLY A 66 -12.93 4.82 -4.79
N LYS A 67 -12.38 3.96 -5.66
CA LYS A 67 -13.06 2.71 -6.09
C LYS A 67 -13.38 1.77 -4.93
N LEU A 68 -12.42 1.55 -4.03
CA LEU A 68 -12.62 0.68 -2.88
C LEU A 68 -13.56 1.31 -1.83
N SER A 69 -13.51 2.63 -1.67
CA SER A 69 -14.40 3.36 -0.75
C SER A 69 -15.86 3.31 -1.18
N ALA A 70 -16.14 3.24 -2.48
CA ALA A 70 -17.50 3.11 -3.01
C ALA A 70 -18.01 1.65 -2.96
N ALA A 71 -17.12 0.66 -2.81
CA ALA A 71 -17.49 -0.74 -2.78
C ALA A 71 -17.90 -1.17 -1.36
N PRO A 72 -19.03 -1.88 -1.18
CA PRO A 72 -19.41 -2.37 0.14
C PRO A 72 -18.44 -3.45 0.66
N GLY A 73 -18.35 -3.63 1.97
CA GLY A 73 -17.57 -4.71 2.59
C GLY A 73 -16.07 -4.45 2.75
N VAL A 74 -15.57 -3.28 2.37
CA VAL A 74 -14.24 -2.79 2.81
C VAL A 74 -14.42 -1.98 4.09
N HIS A 75 -13.59 -2.25 5.09
CA HIS A 75 -13.72 -1.66 6.42
C HIS A 75 -12.58 -0.68 6.76
N ALA A 76 -11.43 -0.81 6.08
CA ALA A 76 -10.33 0.15 6.12
C ALA A 76 -9.45 -0.01 4.88
N LEU A 77 -8.65 1.02 4.58
CA LEU A 77 -7.59 0.97 3.57
C LEU A 77 -6.23 0.92 4.26
N GLU A 78 -5.36 -0.01 3.84
CA GLU A 78 -3.94 0.01 4.22
C GLU A 78 -3.11 0.52 3.03
N VAL A 79 -2.48 1.69 3.17
CA VAL A 79 -1.72 2.35 2.10
C VAL A 79 -0.26 1.93 2.16
N ASN A 80 0.16 1.10 1.22
CA ASN A 80 1.56 0.69 1.09
C ASN A 80 2.38 1.75 0.35
N VAL A 81 3.06 2.61 1.10
CA VAL A 81 3.93 3.67 0.55
C VAL A 81 5.35 3.17 0.23
N SER A 82 5.67 1.89 0.47
CA SER A 82 7.04 1.35 0.27
C SER A 82 7.43 1.16 -1.21
N CYS A 83 6.53 1.44 -2.16
CA CYS A 83 6.80 1.26 -3.59
C CYS A 83 7.71 2.35 -4.17
N PRO A 84 8.62 2.01 -5.11
CA PRO A 84 9.50 2.98 -5.75
C PRO A 84 8.71 4.00 -6.57
N ASN A 85 8.98 5.29 -6.37
CA ASN A 85 8.46 6.37 -7.19
C ASN A 85 9.33 6.49 -8.46
N VAL A 86 8.86 5.91 -9.55
CA VAL A 86 9.56 5.90 -10.85
C VAL A 86 9.85 7.32 -11.36
N LYS A 87 9.01 8.31 -11.03
CA LYS A 87 9.19 9.71 -11.46
C LYS A 87 10.27 10.47 -10.68
N LYS A 88 10.65 10.02 -9.48
CA LYS A 88 11.73 10.61 -8.65
C LYS A 88 12.95 9.69 -8.58
N GLY A 89 13.29 9.01 -9.68
CA GLY A 89 14.50 8.19 -9.74
C GLY A 89 14.46 6.92 -8.89
N GLY A 90 13.28 6.37 -8.62
CA GLY A 90 13.13 5.08 -7.93
C GLY A 90 13.07 5.15 -6.41
N LEU A 91 13.15 6.33 -5.80
CA LEU A 91 12.98 6.49 -4.35
C LEU A 91 11.56 6.11 -3.91
N SER A 92 11.43 5.32 -2.85
CA SER A 92 10.11 4.95 -2.32
C SER A 92 9.34 6.19 -1.82
N PHE A 93 8.02 6.25 -2.07
CA PHE A 93 7.17 7.30 -1.47
C PHE A 93 7.28 7.34 0.05
N GLY A 94 7.49 6.19 0.68
CA GLY A 94 7.64 6.03 2.13
C GLY A 94 9.00 6.45 2.68
N ALA A 95 9.99 6.77 1.83
CA ALA A 95 11.29 7.27 2.27
C ALA A 95 11.39 8.81 2.28
N ASP A 96 10.42 9.51 1.69
CA ASP A 96 10.31 10.98 1.69
C ASP A 96 9.05 11.38 2.48
N PRO A 97 9.18 12.02 3.67
CA PRO A 97 8.04 12.43 4.49
C PRO A 97 7.02 13.27 3.72
N LYS A 98 7.46 14.16 2.81
CA LYS A 98 6.55 15.00 2.01
C LYS A 98 5.78 14.18 1.00
N ALA A 99 6.43 13.18 0.40
CA ALA A 99 5.80 12.28 -0.56
C ALA A 99 4.78 11.35 0.12
N ALA A 100 5.12 10.77 1.28
CA ALA A 100 4.22 9.95 2.08
C ALA A 100 2.99 10.74 2.57
N ALA A 101 3.20 11.97 3.06
CA ALA A 101 2.12 12.88 3.43
C ALA A 101 1.21 13.23 2.25
N GLU A 102 1.78 13.46 1.06
CA GLU A 102 0.98 13.74 -0.14
C GLU A 102 0.14 12.55 -0.59
N VAL A 103 0.70 11.32 -0.58
CA VAL A 103 -0.09 10.11 -0.81
C VAL A 103 -1.25 10.03 0.19
N THR A 104 -0.96 10.26 1.47
CA THR A 104 -1.94 10.18 2.55
C THR A 104 -3.09 11.17 2.35
N ARG A 105 -2.80 12.46 2.09
CA ARG A 105 -3.82 13.48 1.80
C ARG A 105 -4.69 13.10 0.61
N ARG A 106 -4.07 12.62 -0.47
CA ARG A 106 -4.78 12.22 -1.69
C ARG A 106 -5.71 11.03 -1.45
N VAL A 107 -5.27 10.05 -0.68
CA VAL A 107 -6.12 8.91 -0.29
C VAL A 107 -7.26 9.35 0.62
N LYS A 108 -6.98 10.16 1.66
CA LYS A 108 -8.00 10.67 2.59
C LYS A 108 -9.06 11.52 1.92
N ALA A 109 -8.72 12.23 0.83
CA ALA A 109 -9.69 13.00 0.06
C ALA A 109 -10.70 12.13 -0.71
N GLU A 110 -10.38 10.87 -0.98
CA GLU A 110 -11.18 9.97 -1.83
C GLU A 110 -11.96 8.91 -1.01
N THR A 111 -11.79 8.88 0.32
CA THR A 111 -12.43 7.85 1.14
C THR A 111 -12.92 8.38 2.49
N HIS A 112 -14.03 7.81 2.94
CA HIS A 112 -14.54 7.96 4.29
C HIS A 112 -14.12 6.81 5.23
N LEU A 113 -13.45 5.78 4.69
CA LEU A 113 -12.96 4.65 5.46
C LEU A 113 -11.73 5.05 6.29
N PRO A 114 -11.45 4.36 7.42
CA PRO A 114 -10.16 4.48 8.10
C PRO A 114 -8.99 4.18 7.15
N VAL A 115 -7.96 5.02 7.21
CA VAL A 115 -6.75 4.92 6.42
C VAL A 115 -5.57 4.63 7.33
N ILE A 116 -4.97 3.46 7.13
CA ILE A 116 -3.79 2.97 7.82
C ILE A 116 -2.60 3.13 6.89
N VAL A 117 -1.57 3.88 7.25
CA VAL A 117 -0.38 4.04 6.39
C VAL A 117 0.70 3.03 6.79
N LYS A 118 1.08 2.16 5.85
CA LYS A 118 2.08 1.11 6.09
C LYS A 118 3.49 1.63 5.85
N LEU A 119 4.25 1.79 6.93
CA LEU A 119 5.56 2.43 6.89
C LEU A 119 6.70 1.44 6.58
N THR A 120 7.70 1.91 5.84
CA THR A 120 8.91 1.15 5.51
C THR A 120 9.92 1.24 6.67
N PRO A 121 10.63 0.15 7.00
CA PRO A 121 11.74 0.20 7.96
C PRO A 121 13.03 0.76 7.35
N ASN A 122 13.11 0.89 6.03
CA ASN A 122 14.35 1.19 5.29
C ASN A 122 14.63 2.71 5.20
N VAL A 123 14.68 3.38 6.35
CA VAL A 123 14.86 4.84 6.49
C VAL A 123 15.72 5.16 7.70
N THR A 124 16.33 6.34 7.73
CA THR A 124 17.20 6.76 8.85
C THR A 124 16.41 7.06 10.12
N ASP A 125 15.31 7.82 10.01
CA ASP A 125 14.45 8.18 11.14
C ASP A 125 12.98 8.05 10.73
N ILE A 126 12.34 7.00 11.25
CA ILE A 126 10.93 6.69 10.96
C ILE A 126 9.97 7.70 11.60
N THR A 127 10.39 8.40 12.67
CA THR A 127 9.51 9.30 13.41
C THR A 127 9.10 10.51 12.57
N VAL A 128 9.98 10.97 11.68
CA VAL A 128 9.71 12.09 10.75
C VAL A 128 8.60 11.71 9.76
N ILE A 129 8.62 10.48 9.25
CA ILE A 129 7.61 10.00 8.30
C ILE A 129 6.30 9.71 9.02
N ALA A 130 6.35 9.10 10.20
CA ALA A 130 5.16 8.81 11.02
C ALA A 130 4.38 10.09 11.36
N ARG A 131 5.07 11.14 11.83
CA ARG A 131 4.45 12.46 12.08
C ARG A 131 3.85 13.07 10.82
N ALA A 132 4.58 13.00 9.69
CA ALA A 132 4.11 13.58 8.43
C ALA A 132 2.82 12.91 7.90
N VAL A 133 2.66 11.60 8.08
CA VAL A 133 1.43 10.90 7.65
C VAL A 133 0.28 11.10 8.64
N GLU A 134 0.57 11.21 9.94
CA GLU A 134 -0.41 11.59 10.97
C GLU A 134 -0.97 12.99 10.68
N GLU A 135 -0.10 14.00 10.49
CA GLU A 135 -0.49 15.37 10.14
C GLU A 135 -1.25 15.47 8.81
N ALA A 136 -1.00 14.51 7.90
CA ALA A 136 -1.72 14.40 6.62
C ALA A 136 -3.10 13.75 6.74
N GLY A 137 -3.47 13.27 7.94
CA GLY A 137 -4.79 12.73 8.26
C GLY A 137 -4.89 11.21 8.26
N ALA A 138 -3.77 10.47 8.34
CA ALA A 138 -3.82 9.03 8.59
C ALA A 138 -4.52 8.73 9.93
N ASP A 139 -5.41 7.74 9.95
CA ASP A 139 -6.12 7.33 11.17
C ASP A 139 -5.29 6.37 12.02
N ALA A 140 -4.35 5.66 11.39
CA ALA A 140 -3.36 4.82 12.06
C ALA A 140 -2.12 4.59 11.17
N VAL A 141 -1.10 3.97 11.76
CA VAL A 141 0.07 3.44 11.04
C VAL A 141 0.19 1.94 11.25
N SER A 142 0.62 1.21 10.23
CA SER A 142 1.05 -0.19 10.35
C SER A 142 2.54 -0.30 10.05
N LEU A 143 3.23 -1.14 10.81
CA LEU A 143 4.69 -1.26 10.75
C LEU A 143 5.15 -2.65 11.22
N ILE A 144 6.19 -3.24 10.64
CA ILE A 144 7.00 -2.75 9.49
C ILE A 144 6.60 -3.44 8.18
N ASN A 145 6.94 -2.81 7.04
CA ASN A 145 7.13 -3.56 5.79
C ASN A 145 8.49 -4.30 5.80
N THR A 146 8.84 -5.01 4.73
CA THR A 146 10.08 -5.82 4.69
C THR A 146 11.35 -4.97 4.65
N LEU A 147 12.40 -5.45 5.32
CA LEU A 147 13.78 -4.94 5.14
C LEU A 147 14.31 -5.29 3.75
N THR A 148 15.16 -4.43 3.20
CA THR A 148 15.89 -4.69 1.96
C THR A 148 17.00 -5.71 2.21
N GLY A 149 16.99 -6.83 1.49
CA GLY A 149 17.99 -7.90 1.67
C GLY A 149 19.25 -7.75 0.83
N MET A 150 19.16 -7.15 -0.37
CA MET A 150 20.27 -6.98 -1.32
C MET A 150 20.07 -5.66 -2.08
N SER A 151 21.16 -4.94 -2.38
CA SER A 151 21.18 -3.67 -3.12
C SER A 151 22.10 -3.73 -4.33
#